data_AF-A0A1B8DBI7-F1
#
_entry.id   AF-A0A1B8DBI7-F1
#
_cell.length_a   1.000
_cell.length_b   1.000
_cell.length_c   1.000
_cell.angle_alpha   90.00
_cell.angle_beta   90.00
_cell.angle_gamma   90.00
#
_symmetry.space_group_name_H-M   'P 1'
#
loop_
_entity.id
_entity.type
_entity.pdbx_description
1 polymer ?
#
loop_
_entity_poly.entity_id
_entity_poly.type
_entity_poly.pdbx_seq_one_letter_code
_entity_poly.pdbx_strand_id
1 'polypeptide(L)'
;MHLYSYGSPVVEPGESHQEEALRNKDLLDRIRNLEAQLAIAKLEGTTNPPPPVPNAAPKRLGGIISKTRFLGGTHWMYSHGAFDDIAYLFAKSTRHPSGCSDASSEQVDDITESMEKCKALAKSMKAIPYSQWLANPCFRDAVPVKGIADQLVNAYFRTSESIYRILHIPSFMKEYRQYWDQPDVSNPVFIVKLLLVMSIGGCFYQGPDSTHYRVESKKWIFAAQSWLSTPFEKAKLHMSTIQIQCLLIIARQYCSISGDVVWIAAGTLLRTAMQMGFHRDPASLPKIGILQGEMRRRLWATIIELNIQSSIGSGMPFLITEQEWDTAPPANIDDVEISEATNNPSLQSQDRVTQLNINMVDLPLRLALLLLHRPFAAKGMKDPRFYYSRKICLESAVTILKYPSSEPLLANQSVDNMFRDDYAQLKIVGGGFKSIITYTSTIIFHELHTQLKEDGPAMVQQTKDNRDSLKQCLLDLLDLSVDRVTLEENNVMVRLLIVITLSLLDSTEKGVDPEPVVLDAAKKSSLLCYNLMSARMAETNASLPVEAGSHNALDISEDPLGFGMDFTMQNFGDQDIQGSWLKFACDDGVLWH
;
A
#
# COMPACT_ATOMS: atom_id res chain seq x y z
N MET A 1 32.81 30.93 30.45
CA MET A 1 33.03 29.57 30.96
C MET A 1 32.42 28.61 29.96
N HIS A 2 33.08 27.69 29.26
CA HIS A 2 34.49 27.32 29.07
C HIS A 2 34.56 26.75 27.63
N LEU A 3 35.65 27.07 26.91
CA LEU A 3 35.98 26.57 25.58
C LEU A 3 36.41 25.09 25.63
N TYR A 4 35.93 24.24 24.71
CA TYR A 4 36.48 22.91 24.47
C TYR A 4 37.64 22.99 23.47
N SER A 5 38.84 22.74 23.97
CA SER A 5 40.06 22.46 23.21
C SER A 5 40.13 20.97 22.88
N TYR A 6 40.56 20.66 21.66
CA TYR A 6 41.05 19.34 21.27
C TYR A 6 42.17 18.87 22.22
N GLY A 7 42.08 17.63 22.69
CA GLY A 7 43.14 16.94 23.42
C GLY A 7 43.30 15.52 22.87
N SER A 8 44.48 15.24 22.31
CA SER A 8 44.92 13.89 21.93
C SER A 8 44.91 12.95 23.15
N PRO A 9 44.62 11.65 22.98
CA PRO A 9 44.79 10.69 24.06
C PRO A 9 46.29 10.50 24.33
N VAL A 10 46.65 10.74 25.59
CA VAL A 10 47.95 10.45 26.19
C VAL A 10 48.14 8.94 26.21
N VAL A 11 49.29 8.48 25.71
CA VAL A 11 49.76 7.09 25.81
C VAL A 11 50.19 6.86 27.27
N GLU A 12 49.51 5.97 28.00
CA GLU A 12 49.98 5.46 29.30
C GLU A 12 51.09 4.41 29.11
N PRO A 13 52.10 4.35 30.01
CA PRO A 13 53.25 3.47 29.86
C PRO A 13 52.89 2.01 30.17
N GLY A 14 53.46 1.09 29.37
CA GLY A 14 53.09 -0.32 29.30
C GLY A 14 53.26 -1.14 30.58
N GLU A 15 52.38 -2.13 30.72
CA GLU A 15 52.48 -3.22 31.69
C GLU A 15 53.87 -3.86 31.60
N SER A 16 54.46 -4.17 32.76
CA SER A 16 55.78 -4.79 32.78
C SER A 16 55.69 -6.20 32.18
N HIS A 17 56.67 -6.61 31.37
CA HIS A 17 56.74 -7.97 30.80
C HIS A 17 56.62 -9.09 31.86
N GLN A 18 56.87 -8.76 33.13
CA GLN A 18 56.78 -9.66 34.27
C GLN A 18 55.32 -9.89 34.71
N GLU A 19 54.45 -8.89 34.64
CA GLU A 19 53.01 -9.00 34.92
C GLU A 19 52.28 -9.73 33.80
N GLU A 20 52.65 -9.47 32.54
CA GLU A 20 52.10 -10.17 31.38
C GLU A 20 52.48 -11.66 31.40
N ALA A 21 53.72 -11.99 31.77
CA ALA A 21 54.17 -13.37 31.96
C ALA A 21 53.45 -14.07 33.11
N LEU A 22 53.19 -13.37 34.23
CA LEU A 22 52.47 -13.93 35.37
C LEU A 22 51.00 -14.19 35.03
N ARG A 23 50.36 -13.27 34.30
CA ARG A 23 48.98 -13.41 33.83
C ARG A 23 48.83 -14.55 32.81
N ASN A 24 49.77 -14.68 31.88
CA ASN A 24 49.79 -15.80 30.93
C ASN A 24 50.01 -17.15 31.62
N LYS A 25 50.82 -17.19 32.69
CA LYS A 25 50.99 -18.39 33.50
C LYS A 25 49.71 -18.77 34.26
N ASP A 26 49.03 -17.81 34.87
CA ASP A 26 47.74 -18.04 35.55
C ASP A 26 46.65 -18.54 34.59
N LEU A 27 46.61 -17.98 33.37
CA LEU A 27 45.71 -18.42 32.31
C LEU A 27 46.01 -19.85 31.86
N LEU A 28 47.28 -20.21 31.69
CA LEU A 28 47.69 -21.57 31.31
C LEU A 28 47.37 -22.59 32.40
N ASP A 29 47.55 -22.24 33.68
CA ASP A 29 47.21 -23.11 34.79
C ASP A 29 45.69 -23.31 34.93
N ARG A 30 44.89 -22.27 34.67
CA ARG A 30 43.42 -22.37 34.57
C ARG A 30 42.96 -23.26 33.42
N ILE A 31 43.57 -23.12 32.24
CA ILE A 31 43.26 -23.96 31.07
C ILE A 31 43.58 -25.42 31.39
N ARG A 32 44.74 -25.73 31.98
CA ARG A 32 45.09 -27.10 32.38
C ARG A 32 44.13 -27.68 33.40
N ASN A 33 43.67 -26.87 34.36
CA ASN A 33 42.69 -27.32 35.36
C ASN A 33 41.33 -27.63 34.70
N LEU A 34 40.88 -26.79 33.77
CA LEU A 34 39.66 -27.04 33.00
C LEU A 34 39.78 -28.28 32.10
N GLU A 35 40.92 -28.49 31.45
CA GLU A 35 41.19 -29.68 30.64
C GLU A 35 41.20 -30.95 31.49
N ALA A 36 41.77 -30.90 32.70
CA ALA A 36 41.74 -32.02 33.65
C ALA A 36 40.33 -32.33 34.14
N GLN A 37 39.52 -31.32 34.46
CA GLN A 37 38.11 -31.49 34.84
C GLN A 37 37.28 -32.06 33.68
N LEU A 38 37.54 -31.64 32.45
CA LEU A 38 36.85 -32.13 31.25
C LEU A 38 37.28 -33.57 30.89
N ALA A 39 38.53 -33.94 31.16
CA ALA A 39 39.01 -35.32 31.05
C ALA A 39 38.36 -36.24 32.10
N ILE A 40 38.22 -35.78 33.34
CA ILE A 40 37.51 -36.50 34.41
C ILE A 40 36.02 -36.65 34.06
N ALA A 41 35.37 -35.59 33.56
CA ALA A 41 33.97 -35.62 33.12
C ALA A 41 33.73 -36.52 31.88
N LYS A 42 34.78 -36.80 31.08
CA LYS A 42 34.71 -37.77 29.97
C LYS A 42 34.93 -39.22 30.41
N LEU A 43 35.64 -39.44 31.51
CA LEU A 43 35.91 -40.76 32.10
C LEU A 43 34.75 -41.22 33.01
N GLU A 44 34.15 -40.28 33.75
CA GLU A 44 32.88 -40.48 34.44
C GLU A 44 31.75 -40.35 33.41
N GLY A 45 31.43 -41.45 32.74
CA GLY A 45 30.34 -41.54 31.77
C GLY A 45 28.99 -41.12 32.36
N THR A 46 28.75 -39.82 32.44
CA THR A 46 27.43 -39.24 32.64
C THR A 46 26.80 -39.13 31.26
N THR A 47 26.14 -40.21 30.86
CA THR A 47 25.14 -40.23 29.79
C THR A 47 23.92 -39.39 30.18
N ASN A 48 24.12 -38.11 30.52
CA ASN A 48 23.03 -37.17 30.52
C ASN A 48 22.92 -36.64 29.09
N PRO A 49 21.84 -36.94 28.35
CA PRO A 49 21.61 -36.27 27.08
C PRO A 49 21.64 -34.76 27.32
N PRO A 50 22.13 -33.95 26.35
CA PRO A 50 22.04 -32.51 26.45
C PRO A 50 20.60 -32.15 26.85
N PRO A 51 20.39 -31.21 27.80
CA PRO A 51 19.04 -30.77 28.10
C PRO A 51 18.37 -30.46 26.76
N PRO A 52 17.14 -30.98 26.51
CA PRO A 52 16.48 -30.71 25.26
C PRO A 52 16.55 -29.21 25.07
N VAL A 53 17.14 -28.77 23.94
CA VAL A 53 17.04 -27.38 23.49
C VAL A 53 15.59 -27.02 23.75
N PRO A 54 15.28 -25.96 24.54
CA PRO A 54 13.89 -25.61 24.74
C PRO A 54 13.29 -25.60 23.35
N ASN A 55 12.32 -26.48 23.09
CA ASN A 55 11.50 -26.39 21.91
C ASN A 55 10.78 -25.07 22.10
N ALA A 56 11.45 -23.96 21.80
CA ALA A 56 10.85 -22.69 21.56
C ALA A 56 9.98 -23.03 20.37
N ALA A 57 8.72 -23.35 20.66
CA ALA A 57 7.71 -23.61 19.65
C ALA A 57 7.93 -22.52 18.61
N PRO A 58 8.17 -22.88 17.33
CA PRO A 58 8.55 -21.90 16.33
C PRO A 58 7.61 -20.71 16.46
N LYS A 59 8.19 -19.52 16.67
CA LYS A 59 7.40 -18.30 16.85
C LYS A 59 6.41 -18.24 15.71
N ARG A 60 5.11 -18.22 16.03
CA ARG A 60 4.06 -18.29 15.02
C ARG A 60 4.24 -17.13 14.05
N LEU A 61 4.11 -17.43 12.77
CA LEU A 61 4.28 -16.44 11.71
C LEU A 61 3.15 -15.40 11.82
N GLY A 62 3.50 -14.15 12.12
CA GLY A 62 2.56 -13.01 12.18
C GLY A 62 2.10 -12.52 10.81
N GLY A 63 1.85 -13.43 9.87
CA GLY A 63 1.55 -13.14 8.47
C GLY A 63 1.38 -14.42 7.63
N ILE A 64 1.25 -14.25 6.31
CA ILE A 64 1.08 -15.35 5.35
C ILE A 64 2.23 -15.28 4.33
N ILE A 65 2.84 -16.42 4.01
CA ILE A 65 3.74 -16.54 2.87
C ILE A 65 2.91 -16.91 1.64
N SER A 66 3.08 -16.13 0.57
CA SER A 66 2.49 -16.42 -0.73
C SER A 66 3.58 -16.38 -1.79
N LYS A 67 3.80 -17.52 -2.46
CA LYS A 67 4.94 -17.74 -3.36
C LYS A 67 6.27 -17.38 -2.66
N THR A 68 6.96 -16.34 -3.12
CA THR A 68 8.26 -15.89 -2.62
C THR A 68 8.17 -14.70 -1.66
N ARG A 69 6.96 -14.32 -1.21
CA ARG A 69 6.73 -13.08 -0.45
C ARG A 69 6.06 -13.32 0.88
N PHE A 70 6.48 -12.55 1.87
CA PHE A 70 5.82 -12.44 3.16
C PHE A 70 4.80 -11.30 3.14
N LEU A 71 3.58 -11.59 3.59
CA LEU A 71 2.49 -10.64 3.76
C LEU A 71 2.19 -10.55 5.25
N GLY A 72 2.53 -9.44 5.89
CA GLY A 72 2.39 -9.34 7.35
C GLY A 72 0.95 -9.15 7.82
N GLY A 73 0.74 -9.17 9.13
CA GLY A 73 -0.58 -9.25 9.76
C GLY A 73 -1.55 -8.10 9.48
N THR A 74 -1.05 -6.92 9.06
CA THR A 74 -1.93 -5.81 8.65
C THR A 74 -2.32 -5.88 7.17
N HIS A 75 -1.69 -6.72 6.36
CA HIS A 75 -2.00 -6.84 4.93
C HIS A 75 -3.44 -7.33 4.71
N TRP A 76 -4.12 -6.80 3.70
CA TRP A 76 -5.56 -7.06 3.47
C TRP A 76 -5.87 -8.54 3.28
N MET A 77 -4.98 -9.33 2.69
CA MET A 77 -5.18 -10.79 2.57
C MET A 77 -5.19 -11.53 3.90
N TYR A 78 -4.52 -10.98 4.91
CA TYR A 78 -4.59 -11.49 6.28
C TYR A 78 -5.96 -11.17 6.93
N SER A 79 -6.86 -10.49 6.19
CA SER A 79 -8.14 -10.03 6.75
C SER A 79 -9.16 -11.13 7.03
N HIS A 80 -9.05 -12.25 6.33
CA HIS A 80 -10.18 -13.16 6.15
C HIS A 80 -10.05 -14.50 6.85
N GLY A 81 -8.87 -14.87 7.37
CA GLY A 81 -8.71 -16.06 8.22
C GLY A 81 -9.44 -15.99 9.56
N ALA A 82 -10.28 -14.97 9.78
CA ALA A 82 -11.07 -14.79 10.98
C ALA A 82 -12.46 -15.47 10.91
N PHE A 83 -12.88 -16.00 9.75
CA PHE A 83 -14.23 -16.53 9.55
C PHE A 83 -14.23 -17.85 8.80
N ASP A 84 -14.42 -18.95 9.53
CA ASP A 84 -14.45 -20.30 8.96
C ASP A 84 -15.55 -20.45 7.90
N ASP A 85 -16.72 -19.82 8.07
CA ASP A 85 -17.86 -19.91 7.14
C ASP A 85 -17.60 -19.19 5.81
N ILE A 86 -17.08 -17.96 5.85
CA ILE A 86 -16.67 -17.25 4.61
C ILE A 86 -15.47 -17.95 4.00
N ALA A 87 -14.51 -18.37 4.82
CA ALA A 87 -13.32 -19.07 4.34
C ALA A 87 -13.70 -20.34 3.59
N TYR A 88 -14.63 -21.11 4.15
CA TYR A 88 -15.17 -22.31 3.55
C TYR A 88 -15.90 -22.00 2.24
N LEU A 89 -16.89 -21.11 2.25
CA LEU A 89 -17.70 -20.80 1.06
C LEU A 89 -16.87 -20.14 -0.04
N PHE A 90 -15.93 -19.26 0.34
CA PHE A 90 -14.99 -18.64 -0.59
C PHE A 90 -14.04 -19.67 -1.18
N ALA A 91 -13.45 -20.55 -0.34
CA ALA A 91 -12.59 -21.63 -0.82
C ALA A 91 -13.37 -22.58 -1.74
N LYS A 92 -14.60 -22.95 -1.39
CA LYS A 92 -15.45 -23.83 -2.21
C LYS A 92 -15.87 -23.17 -3.53
N SER A 93 -16.13 -21.87 -3.53
CA SER A 93 -16.45 -21.10 -4.74
C SER A 93 -15.23 -20.85 -5.63
N THR A 94 -14.00 -21.11 -5.14
CA THR A 94 -12.76 -20.78 -5.86
C THR A 94 -11.79 -21.95 -6.02
N ARG A 95 -12.06 -23.11 -5.39
CA ARG A 95 -11.26 -24.34 -5.42
C ARG A 95 -12.16 -25.54 -5.72
N HIS A 96 -11.63 -26.48 -6.49
CA HIS A 96 -12.26 -27.74 -6.83
C HIS A 96 -11.96 -28.81 -5.76
N PRO A 97 -12.94 -29.34 -5.00
CA PRO A 97 -12.77 -30.59 -4.28
C PRO A 97 -12.82 -31.71 -5.32
N SER A 98 -11.69 -32.32 -5.63
CA SER A 98 -11.65 -33.50 -6.50
C SER A 98 -12.51 -34.62 -5.91
N GLY A 99 -13.69 -34.90 -6.51
CA GLY A 99 -14.43 -36.15 -6.29
C GLY A 99 -15.91 -36.09 -5.89
N CYS A 100 -16.67 -35.01 -6.13
CA CYS A 100 -18.12 -35.01 -5.83
C CYS A 100 -18.96 -34.59 -7.06
N SER A 101 -19.87 -35.48 -7.48
CA SER A 101 -20.76 -35.33 -8.64
C SER A 101 -22.18 -34.94 -8.20
N ASP A 102 -22.34 -33.72 -7.69
CA ASP A 102 -23.64 -33.12 -7.34
C ASP A 102 -23.87 -31.83 -8.14
N ALA A 103 -25.11 -31.31 -8.18
CA ALA A 103 -25.45 -30.07 -8.91
C ALA A 103 -24.68 -28.82 -8.45
N SER A 104 -24.17 -28.82 -7.21
CA SER A 104 -23.24 -27.81 -6.69
C SER A 104 -21.87 -27.86 -7.39
N SER A 105 -21.48 -29.01 -7.95
CA SER A 105 -20.23 -29.23 -8.70
C SER A 105 -20.25 -28.47 -10.03
N GLU A 106 -21.36 -28.54 -10.78
CA GLU A 106 -21.53 -27.83 -12.06
C GLU A 106 -21.48 -26.29 -11.88
N GLN A 107 -22.08 -25.76 -10.81
CA GLN A 107 -21.99 -24.33 -10.51
C GLN A 107 -20.56 -23.90 -10.13
N VAL A 108 -19.83 -24.73 -9.40
CA VAL A 108 -18.43 -24.49 -9.05
C VAL A 108 -17.54 -24.53 -10.28
N ASP A 109 -17.81 -25.42 -11.23
CA ASP A 109 -17.11 -25.51 -12.51
C ASP A 109 -17.30 -24.22 -13.34
N ASP A 110 -18.54 -23.73 -13.46
CA ASP A 110 -18.85 -22.48 -14.17
C ASP A 110 -18.16 -21.26 -13.55
N ILE A 111 -18.13 -21.20 -12.20
CA ILE A 111 -17.41 -20.13 -11.48
C ILE A 111 -15.92 -20.24 -11.78
N THR A 112 -15.35 -21.44 -11.69
CA THR A 112 -13.92 -21.69 -11.90
C THR A 112 -13.52 -21.31 -13.32
N GLU A 113 -14.29 -21.72 -14.33
CA GLU A 113 -14.05 -21.37 -15.73
C GLU A 113 -14.11 -19.84 -15.95
N SER A 114 -15.13 -19.17 -15.41
CA SER A 114 -15.26 -17.71 -15.51
C SER A 114 -14.10 -16.98 -14.83
N MET A 115 -13.63 -17.51 -13.69
CA MET A 115 -12.50 -16.97 -12.95
C MET A 115 -11.17 -17.22 -13.68
N GLU A 116 -10.99 -18.35 -14.34
CA GLU A 116 -9.84 -18.63 -15.21
C GLU A 116 -9.80 -17.70 -16.42
N LYS A 117 -10.96 -17.43 -17.03
CA LYS A 117 -11.08 -16.42 -18.10
C LYS A 117 -10.69 -15.03 -17.58
N CYS A 118 -11.16 -14.62 -16.40
CA CYS A 118 -10.74 -13.36 -15.76
C CYS A 118 -9.22 -13.34 -15.49
N LYS A 119 -8.63 -14.44 -15.00
CA LYS A 119 -7.18 -14.59 -14.79
C LYS A 119 -6.41 -14.40 -16.09
N ALA A 120 -6.86 -15.03 -17.18
CA ALA A 120 -6.22 -14.94 -18.48
C ALA A 120 -6.25 -13.50 -19.03
N LEU A 121 -7.42 -12.83 -18.95
CA LEU A 121 -7.54 -11.41 -19.33
C LEU A 121 -6.63 -10.51 -18.47
N ALA A 122 -6.62 -10.70 -17.15
CA ALA A 122 -5.76 -9.95 -16.24
C ALA A 122 -4.27 -10.14 -16.55
N LYS A 123 -3.85 -11.36 -16.91
CA LYS A 123 -2.48 -11.64 -17.37
C LYS A 123 -2.18 -10.90 -18.69
N SER A 124 -3.08 -10.96 -19.66
CA SER A 124 -2.91 -10.28 -20.95
C SER A 124 -2.81 -8.75 -20.80
N MET A 125 -3.70 -8.14 -20.01
CA MET A 125 -3.68 -6.71 -19.69
C MET A 125 -2.41 -6.27 -18.94
N LYS A 126 -1.74 -7.20 -18.26
CA LYS A 126 -0.45 -6.93 -17.60
C LYS A 126 0.74 -7.21 -18.49
N ALA A 127 0.62 -8.14 -19.43
CA ALA A 127 1.65 -8.55 -20.36
C ALA A 127 1.90 -7.52 -21.48
N ILE A 128 1.21 -6.37 -21.46
CA ILE A 128 1.54 -5.20 -22.30
C ILE A 128 3.06 -5.00 -22.28
N PRO A 129 3.72 -4.88 -23.44
CA PRO A 129 5.12 -5.24 -23.59
C PRO A 129 6.02 -4.27 -22.81
N TYR A 130 6.37 -4.67 -21.58
CA TYR A 130 7.38 -4.03 -20.76
C TYR A 130 8.67 -3.80 -21.57
N SER A 131 9.04 -4.75 -22.44
CA SER A 131 10.20 -4.65 -23.33
C SER A 131 10.13 -3.47 -24.29
N GLN A 132 8.94 -3.13 -24.81
CA GLN A 132 8.76 -2.03 -25.76
C GLN A 132 8.80 -0.66 -25.05
N TRP A 133 8.33 -0.58 -23.80
CA TRP A 133 8.36 0.66 -23.01
C TRP A 133 9.72 0.92 -22.35
N LEU A 134 10.47 -0.14 -22.05
CA LEU A 134 11.84 -0.05 -21.53
C LEU A 134 12.87 0.26 -22.63
N ALA A 135 12.51 0.17 -23.91
CA ALA A 135 13.32 0.59 -25.04
C ALA A 135 13.42 2.12 -25.07
N ASN A 136 14.25 2.67 -24.17
CA ASN A 136 14.74 4.04 -24.08
C ASN A 136 13.86 5.09 -24.81
N PRO A 137 12.63 5.36 -24.30
CA PRO A 137 11.76 6.33 -24.94
C PRO A 137 12.45 7.69 -24.88
N CYS A 138 12.49 8.40 -26.02
CA CYS A 138 12.78 9.82 -25.98
C CYS A 138 11.75 10.47 -25.04
N PHE A 139 12.18 10.82 -23.82
CA PHE A 139 11.26 11.27 -22.76
C PHE A 139 10.41 12.47 -23.19
N ARG A 140 10.90 13.25 -24.16
CA ARG A 140 10.19 14.37 -24.76
C ARG A 140 8.98 13.92 -25.58
N ASP A 141 9.13 12.87 -26.37
CA ASP A 141 8.06 12.39 -27.28
C ASP A 141 6.88 11.81 -26.49
N ALA A 142 7.09 11.52 -25.20
CA ALA A 142 6.07 11.07 -24.28
C ALA A 142 5.21 12.21 -23.69
N VAL A 143 5.61 13.48 -23.82
CA VAL A 143 4.85 14.62 -23.31
C VAL A 143 3.71 14.95 -24.28
N PRO A 144 2.44 14.98 -23.83
CA PRO A 144 1.30 15.27 -24.70
C PRO A 144 1.26 16.75 -25.09
N VAL A 145 0.34 17.11 -25.99
CA VAL A 145 0.10 18.51 -26.37
C VAL A 145 -0.16 19.39 -25.14
N LYS A 146 0.31 20.64 -25.21
CA LYS A 146 0.30 21.58 -24.08
C LYS A 146 -1.04 21.69 -23.37
N GLY A 147 -2.15 21.78 -24.12
CA GLY A 147 -3.48 21.90 -23.52
C GLY A 147 -3.89 20.71 -22.65
N ILE A 148 -3.42 19.50 -22.95
CA ILE A 148 -3.62 18.33 -22.09
C ILE A 148 -2.62 18.34 -20.95
N ALA A 149 -1.34 18.60 -21.23
CA ALA A 149 -0.31 18.67 -20.20
C ALA A 149 -0.68 19.70 -19.10
N ASP A 150 -1.21 20.87 -19.46
CA ASP A 150 -1.71 21.89 -18.54
C ASP A 150 -2.82 21.32 -17.62
N GLN A 151 -3.77 20.57 -18.18
CA GLN A 151 -4.86 19.96 -17.41
C GLN A 151 -4.35 18.89 -16.44
N LEU A 152 -3.44 18.03 -16.88
CA LEU A 152 -2.85 16.98 -16.03
C LEU A 152 -2.00 17.58 -14.90
N VAL A 153 -1.19 18.60 -15.20
CA VAL A 153 -0.40 19.31 -14.18
C VAL A 153 -1.30 20.02 -13.16
N ASN A 154 -2.34 20.70 -13.61
CA ASN A 154 -3.31 21.35 -12.72
C ASN A 154 -4.06 20.34 -11.85
N ALA A 155 -4.41 19.18 -12.39
CA ALA A 155 -5.03 18.09 -11.63
C ALA A 155 -4.10 17.62 -10.50
N TYR A 156 -2.80 17.44 -10.77
CA TYR A 156 -1.81 17.12 -9.73
C TYR A 156 -1.70 18.20 -8.65
N PHE A 157 -1.65 19.48 -9.03
CA PHE A 157 -1.56 20.57 -8.06
C PHE A 157 -2.77 20.66 -7.15
N ARG A 158 -3.97 20.47 -7.69
CA ARG A 158 -5.22 20.48 -6.93
C ARG A 158 -5.32 19.31 -5.96
N THR A 159 -4.76 18.14 -6.32
CA THR A 159 -4.92 16.91 -5.54
C THR A 159 -3.67 16.58 -4.72
N SER A 160 -2.68 15.91 -5.31
CA SER A 160 -1.54 15.36 -4.58
C SER A 160 -0.58 16.39 -4.03
N GLU A 161 -0.29 17.48 -4.75
CA GLU A 161 0.64 18.51 -4.26
C GLU A 161 0.11 19.21 -3.00
N SER A 162 -1.20 19.40 -2.90
CA SER A 162 -1.84 20.01 -1.73
C SER A 162 -1.66 19.19 -0.44
N ILE A 163 -1.28 17.91 -0.54
CA ILE A 163 -1.09 16.98 0.58
C ILE A 163 0.40 16.71 0.80
N TYR A 164 1.09 16.27 -0.25
CA TYR A 164 2.47 15.78 -0.14
C TYR A 164 3.54 16.88 -0.34
N ARG A 165 3.16 18.10 -0.74
CA ARG A 165 4.06 19.28 -0.82
C ARG A 165 5.45 18.98 -1.40
N ILE A 166 5.51 18.22 -2.50
CA ILE A 166 6.77 17.66 -3.05
C ILE A 166 7.50 18.74 -3.85
N LEU A 167 6.76 19.62 -4.50
CA LEU A 167 7.27 20.60 -5.44
C LEU A 167 7.11 22.01 -4.88
N HIS A 168 8.06 22.88 -5.21
CA HIS A 168 7.82 24.30 -5.10
C HIS A 168 7.10 24.76 -6.38
N ILE A 169 5.80 25.05 -6.29
CA ILE A 169 4.94 25.29 -7.46
C ILE A 169 5.51 26.41 -8.37
N PRO A 170 5.94 27.58 -7.86
CA PRO A 170 6.51 28.65 -8.68
C PRO A 170 7.76 28.22 -9.45
N SER A 171 8.67 27.47 -8.80
CA SER A 171 9.88 26.96 -9.45
C SER A 171 9.55 25.95 -10.54
N PHE A 172 8.64 25.02 -10.26
CA PHE A 172 8.20 24.04 -11.26
C PHE A 172 7.55 24.72 -12.47
N MET A 173 6.65 25.69 -12.25
CA MET A 173 5.96 26.40 -13.33
C MET A 173 6.90 27.31 -14.14
N LYS A 174 8.02 27.73 -13.56
CA LYS A 174 9.10 28.40 -14.31
C LYS A 174 9.78 27.43 -15.27
N GLU A 175 10.21 26.26 -14.79
CA GLU A 175 10.79 25.20 -15.64
C GLU A 175 9.79 24.71 -16.71
N TYR A 176 8.50 24.58 -16.36
CA TYR A 176 7.43 24.16 -17.27
C TYR A 176 7.23 25.14 -18.43
N ARG A 177 7.24 26.45 -18.16
CA ARG A 177 7.16 27.46 -19.22
C ARG A 177 8.39 27.41 -20.13
N GLN A 178 9.59 27.30 -19.54
CA GLN A 178 10.84 27.17 -20.28
C GLN A 178 10.86 25.93 -21.19
N TYR A 179 10.28 24.81 -20.74
CA TYR A 179 10.13 23.61 -21.54
C TYR A 179 9.31 23.85 -22.81
N TRP A 180 8.21 24.60 -22.71
CA TRP A 180 7.38 24.93 -23.88
C TRP A 180 8.02 25.97 -24.80
N ASP A 181 8.85 26.86 -24.27
CA ASP A 181 9.59 27.84 -25.07
C ASP A 181 10.76 27.19 -25.83
N GLN A 182 11.48 26.25 -25.18
CA GLN A 182 12.69 25.60 -25.71
C GLN A 182 12.75 24.11 -25.33
N PRO A 183 11.94 23.25 -25.99
CA PRO A 183 11.83 21.84 -25.60
C PRO A 183 13.13 21.04 -25.86
N ASP A 184 13.93 21.42 -26.86
CA ASP A 184 15.15 20.70 -27.25
C ASP A 184 16.30 20.83 -26.23
N VAL A 185 16.29 21.89 -25.41
CA VAL A 185 17.36 22.21 -24.44
C VAL A 185 16.93 21.83 -23.00
N SER A 186 15.75 21.24 -22.85
CA SER A 186 15.16 20.98 -21.55
C SER A 186 15.90 19.91 -20.76
N ASN A 187 16.04 20.14 -19.45
CA ASN A 187 16.70 19.20 -18.54
C ASN A 187 15.93 17.87 -18.47
N PRO A 188 16.56 16.71 -18.75
CA PRO A 188 15.91 15.41 -18.65
C PRO A 188 15.30 15.12 -17.27
N VAL A 189 15.91 15.64 -16.19
CA VAL A 189 15.38 15.51 -14.82
C VAL A 189 14.02 16.20 -14.69
N PHE A 190 13.86 17.37 -15.31
CA PHE A 190 12.59 18.08 -15.32
C PHE A 190 11.52 17.30 -16.10
N ILE A 191 11.87 16.76 -17.26
CA ILE A 191 10.94 15.96 -18.07
C ILE A 191 10.46 14.74 -17.27
N VAL A 192 11.35 14.01 -16.59
CA VAL A 192 10.95 12.88 -15.73
C VAL A 192 10.02 13.32 -14.59
N LYS A 193 10.30 14.46 -13.92
CA LYS A 193 9.37 15.03 -12.93
C LYS A 193 8.00 15.33 -13.58
N LEU A 194 7.99 15.97 -14.74
CA LEU A 194 6.78 16.34 -15.46
C LEU A 194 5.96 15.12 -15.86
N LEU A 195 6.58 14.07 -16.39
CA LEU A 195 5.92 12.80 -16.72
C LEU A 195 5.22 12.19 -15.50
N LEU A 196 5.88 12.17 -14.34
CA LEU A 196 5.27 11.65 -13.10
C LEU A 196 4.15 12.55 -12.57
N VAL A 197 4.31 13.88 -12.62
CA VAL A 197 3.25 14.85 -12.29
C VAL A 197 2.02 14.60 -13.16
N MET A 198 2.21 14.42 -14.46
CA MET A 198 1.13 14.10 -15.39
C MET A 198 0.53 12.71 -15.15
N SER A 199 1.34 11.70 -14.79
CA SER A 199 0.82 10.36 -14.41
C SER A 199 -0.14 10.44 -13.24
N ILE A 200 0.23 11.18 -12.19
CA ILE A 200 -0.61 11.35 -11.00
C ILE A 200 -1.87 12.16 -11.35
N GLY A 201 -1.72 13.25 -12.12
CA GLY A 201 -2.83 14.05 -12.61
C GLY A 201 -3.80 13.27 -13.50
N GLY A 202 -3.29 12.32 -14.29
CA GLY A 202 -4.05 11.43 -15.16
C GLY A 202 -5.09 10.58 -14.43
N CYS A 203 -4.89 10.30 -13.14
CA CYS A 203 -5.89 9.62 -12.30
C CYS A 203 -7.16 10.46 -12.12
N PHE A 204 -7.02 11.78 -12.09
CA PHE A 204 -8.12 12.72 -11.84
C PHE A 204 -8.68 13.34 -13.14
N TYR A 205 -8.03 13.07 -14.28
CA TYR A 205 -8.49 13.53 -15.58
C TYR A 205 -9.71 12.73 -16.06
N GLN A 206 -10.79 13.45 -16.34
CA GLN A 206 -12.09 12.90 -16.77
C GLN A 206 -12.50 13.41 -18.16
N GLY A 207 -11.54 13.89 -18.96
CA GLY A 207 -11.84 14.27 -20.35
C GLY A 207 -12.06 13.06 -21.27
N PRO A 208 -12.42 13.30 -22.54
CA PRO A 208 -12.74 12.24 -23.52
C PRO A 208 -11.62 11.20 -23.68
N ASP A 209 -10.36 11.66 -23.60
CA ASP A 209 -9.18 10.83 -23.77
C ASP A 209 -8.66 10.20 -22.46
N SER A 210 -9.48 10.17 -21.40
CA SER A 210 -9.04 9.70 -20.07
C SER A 210 -8.53 8.26 -20.08
N THR A 211 -9.13 7.36 -20.84
CA THR A 211 -8.65 5.97 -21.01
C THR A 211 -7.25 5.94 -21.62
N HIS A 212 -6.99 6.75 -22.65
CA HIS A 212 -5.67 6.85 -23.29
C HIS A 212 -4.61 7.31 -22.28
N TYR A 213 -4.89 8.38 -21.53
CA TYR A 213 -3.91 8.93 -20.58
C TYR A 213 -3.67 8.05 -19.35
N ARG A 214 -4.58 7.13 -19.01
CA ARG A 214 -4.29 6.08 -18.01
C ARG A 214 -3.25 5.08 -18.50
N VAL A 215 -3.29 4.73 -19.78
CA VAL A 215 -2.27 3.87 -20.40
C VAL A 215 -0.93 4.62 -20.51
N GLU A 216 -0.94 5.87 -20.96
CA GLU A 216 0.27 6.70 -21.01
C GLU A 216 0.88 6.92 -19.62
N SER A 217 0.05 7.11 -18.58
CA SER A 217 0.52 7.23 -17.19
C SER A 217 1.38 6.04 -16.76
N LYS A 218 1.03 4.82 -17.19
CA LYS A 218 1.82 3.61 -16.93
C LYS A 218 3.16 3.66 -17.65
N LYS A 219 3.19 4.06 -18.92
CA LYS A 219 4.44 4.24 -19.70
C LYS A 219 5.38 5.25 -19.05
N TRP A 220 4.85 6.39 -18.62
CA TRP A 220 5.59 7.44 -17.93
C TRP A 220 6.21 6.96 -16.61
N ILE A 221 5.48 6.14 -15.84
CA ILE A 221 5.99 5.52 -14.61
C ILE A 221 7.17 4.57 -14.91
N PHE A 222 7.05 3.72 -15.94
CA PHE A 222 8.15 2.84 -16.34
C PHE A 222 9.36 3.61 -16.86
N ALA A 223 9.14 4.68 -17.64
CA ALA A 223 10.21 5.54 -18.12
C ALA A 223 10.99 6.18 -16.94
N ALA A 224 10.28 6.69 -15.94
CA ALA A 224 10.89 7.23 -14.72
C ALA A 224 11.65 6.17 -13.92
N GLN A 225 11.11 4.94 -13.82
CA GLN A 225 11.78 3.83 -13.16
C GLN A 225 13.08 3.43 -13.88
N SER A 226 13.07 3.36 -15.21
CA SER A 226 14.28 3.12 -16.01
C SER A 226 15.33 4.20 -15.81
N TRP A 227 14.90 5.46 -15.79
CA TRP A 227 15.78 6.59 -15.52
C TRP A 227 16.46 6.47 -14.14
N LEU A 228 15.71 6.09 -13.10
CA LEU A 228 16.25 5.86 -11.76
C LEU A 228 17.20 4.66 -11.67
N SER A 229 17.08 3.66 -12.53
CA SER A 229 17.97 2.48 -12.56
C SER A 229 19.31 2.71 -13.25
N THR A 230 19.54 3.85 -13.91
CA THR A 230 20.84 4.13 -14.57
C THR A 230 22.02 4.20 -13.57
N PRO A 231 23.22 3.71 -13.92
CA PRO A 231 24.33 3.43 -12.98
C PRO A 231 25.08 4.66 -12.42
N PHE A 232 24.46 5.84 -12.37
CA PHE A 232 25.09 7.10 -11.92
C PHE A 232 24.59 7.54 -10.54
N GLU A 233 24.87 6.74 -9.51
CA GLU A 233 24.34 6.95 -8.15
C GLU A 233 24.74 8.30 -7.54
N LYS A 234 26.01 8.72 -7.68
CA LYS A 234 26.47 10.03 -7.15
C LYS A 234 25.79 11.22 -7.82
N ALA A 235 25.56 11.16 -9.13
CA ALA A 235 24.87 12.22 -9.87
C ALA A 235 23.38 12.35 -9.48
N LYS A 236 22.84 11.30 -8.84
CA LYS A 236 21.46 11.22 -8.36
C LYS A 236 21.29 11.64 -6.90
N LEU A 237 22.34 11.99 -6.17
CA LEU A 237 22.23 12.56 -4.82
C LEU A 237 21.84 14.05 -4.90
N HIS A 238 20.65 14.33 -5.41
CA HIS A 238 20.09 15.67 -5.57
C HIS A 238 18.63 15.73 -5.11
N MET A 239 18.17 16.90 -4.67
CA MET A 239 16.79 17.17 -4.25
C MET A 239 15.76 16.64 -5.27
N SER A 240 16.03 16.89 -6.56
CA SER A 240 15.16 16.44 -7.66
C SER A 240 14.99 14.92 -7.72
N THR A 241 15.99 14.13 -7.30
CA THR A 241 15.86 12.67 -7.26
C THR A 241 14.92 12.23 -6.15
N ILE A 242 15.00 12.87 -4.99
CA ILE A 242 14.07 12.62 -3.87
C ILE A 242 12.65 12.97 -4.32
N GLN A 243 12.46 14.10 -5.00
CA GLN A 243 11.16 14.47 -5.59
C GLN A 243 10.66 13.42 -6.58
N ILE A 244 11.51 12.98 -7.52
CA ILE A 244 11.17 11.94 -8.50
C ILE A 244 10.80 10.62 -7.81
N GLN A 245 11.54 10.20 -6.79
CA GLN A 245 11.25 8.97 -6.05
C GLN A 245 9.92 9.07 -5.28
N CYS A 246 9.62 10.21 -4.65
CA CYS A 246 8.32 10.44 -3.99
C CYS A 246 7.17 10.39 -5.01
N LEU A 247 7.29 11.15 -6.10
CA LEU A 247 6.31 11.17 -7.19
C LEU A 247 6.11 9.77 -7.78
N LEU A 248 7.19 9.00 -7.98
CA LEU A 248 7.12 7.66 -8.52
C LEU A 248 6.35 6.71 -7.60
N ILE A 249 6.58 6.78 -6.29
CA ILE A 249 5.84 5.97 -5.32
C ILE A 249 4.35 6.30 -5.36
N ILE A 250 3.99 7.59 -5.37
CA ILE A 250 2.59 8.04 -5.43
C ILE A 250 1.94 7.60 -6.74
N ALA A 251 2.62 7.82 -7.87
CA ALA A 251 2.14 7.43 -9.20
C ALA A 251 1.90 5.91 -9.28
N ARG A 252 2.79 5.09 -8.69
CA ARG A 252 2.61 3.64 -8.60
C ARG A 252 1.40 3.25 -7.75
N GLN A 253 1.19 3.92 -6.63
CA GLN A 253 0.03 3.68 -5.76
C GLN A 253 -1.29 4.06 -6.44
N TYR A 254 -1.32 5.19 -7.15
CA TYR A 254 -2.55 5.68 -7.79
C TYR A 254 -2.88 4.88 -9.07
N CYS A 255 -1.89 4.61 -9.93
CA CYS A 255 -2.06 3.86 -11.17
C CYS A 255 -2.02 2.33 -11.02
N SER A 256 -2.08 1.81 -9.78
CA SER A 256 -2.08 0.37 -9.48
C SER A 256 -0.87 -0.41 -10.05
N ILE A 257 0.31 0.21 -10.12
CA ILE A 257 1.53 -0.40 -10.69
C ILE A 257 2.43 -0.93 -9.58
N SER A 258 2.56 -2.26 -9.50
CA SER A 258 3.47 -2.93 -8.56
C SER A 258 3.30 -2.42 -7.12
N GLY A 259 2.04 -2.22 -6.70
CA GLY A 259 1.66 -1.70 -5.38
C GLY A 259 2.13 -2.58 -4.22
N ASP A 260 2.28 -3.87 -4.50
CA ASP A 260 2.73 -4.94 -3.62
C ASP A 260 4.24 -4.91 -3.28
N VAL A 261 5.03 -4.09 -3.97
CA VAL A 261 6.46 -3.87 -3.68
C VAL A 261 6.78 -2.42 -3.30
N VAL A 262 5.77 -1.59 -3.07
CA VAL A 262 5.95 -0.16 -2.75
C VAL A 262 6.76 0.03 -1.46
N TRP A 263 6.64 -0.87 -0.48
CA TRP A 263 7.44 -0.82 0.76
C TRP A 263 8.96 -0.90 0.50
N ILE A 264 9.40 -1.69 -0.49
CA ILE A 264 10.82 -1.76 -0.87
C ILE A 264 11.27 -0.41 -1.44
N ALA A 265 10.47 0.18 -2.33
CA ALA A 265 10.76 1.48 -2.92
C ALA A 265 10.80 2.60 -1.86
N ALA A 266 9.87 2.58 -0.90
CA ALA A 266 9.86 3.51 0.23
C ALA A 266 11.13 3.38 1.09
N GLY A 267 11.60 2.15 1.35
CA GLY A 267 12.87 1.92 2.04
C GLY A 267 14.09 2.43 1.28
N THR A 268 14.11 2.33 -0.06
CA THR A 268 15.18 2.93 -0.88
C THR A 268 15.13 4.45 -0.81
N LEU A 269 13.94 5.05 -0.92
CA LEU A 269 13.75 6.50 -0.78
C LEU A 269 14.24 7.01 0.58
N LEU A 270 13.81 6.35 1.67
CA LEU A 270 14.20 6.70 3.03
C LEU A 270 15.72 6.74 3.20
N ARG A 271 16.41 5.65 2.82
CA ARG A 271 17.88 5.57 2.94
C ARG A 271 18.59 6.60 2.06
N THR A 272 18.08 6.85 0.85
CA THR A 272 18.62 7.90 -0.03
C THR A 272 18.49 9.28 0.61
N ALA A 273 17.32 9.59 1.18
CA ALA A 273 17.07 10.85 1.87
C ALA A 273 17.92 11.00 3.14
N MET A 274 18.08 9.94 3.93
CA MET A 274 18.95 9.92 5.10
C MET A 274 20.41 10.16 4.73
N GLN A 275 20.91 9.50 3.68
CA GLN A 275 22.25 9.71 3.13
C GLN A 275 22.49 11.17 2.70
N MET A 276 21.43 11.86 2.27
CA MET A 276 21.47 13.28 1.91
C MET A 276 21.18 14.25 3.08
N GLY A 277 20.97 13.73 4.29
CA GLY A 277 20.74 14.51 5.50
C GLY A 277 19.34 15.12 5.63
N PHE A 278 18.31 14.57 4.97
CA PHE A 278 16.94 15.09 5.09
C PHE A 278 16.30 14.83 6.46
N HIS A 279 16.79 13.82 7.18
CA HIS A 279 16.38 13.50 8.55
C HIS A 279 16.91 14.50 9.60
N ARG A 280 17.79 15.42 9.18
CA ARG A 280 18.38 16.46 10.03
C ARG A 280 17.76 17.81 9.76
N ASP A 281 17.37 18.52 10.81
CA ASP A 281 16.74 19.83 10.66
C ASP A 281 17.70 20.80 9.94
N PRO A 282 17.24 21.49 8.87
CA PRO A 282 18.06 22.44 8.13
C PRO A 282 18.71 23.53 8.97
N ALA A 283 18.12 23.91 10.12
CA ALA A 283 18.70 24.90 11.03
C ALA A 283 20.02 24.42 11.67
N SER A 284 20.24 23.10 11.76
CA SER A 284 21.47 22.49 12.26
C SER A 284 22.54 22.31 11.17
N LEU A 285 22.17 22.50 9.89
CA LEU A 285 23.03 22.22 8.75
C LEU A 285 23.71 23.51 8.23
N PRO A 286 24.99 23.46 7.86
CA PRO A 286 25.69 24.63 7.37
C PRO A 286 25.20 25.03 5.96
N LYS A 287 25.03 26.33 5.72
CA LYS A 287 24.84 26.94 4.38
C LYS A 287 23.60 26.47 3.60
N ILE A 288 22.48 26.22 4.27
CA ILE A 288 21.20 25.94 3.62
C ILE A 288 20.36 27.22 3.55
N GLY A 289 19.93 27.62 2.35
CA GLY A 289 19.02 28.75 2.15
C GLY A 289 17.59 28.43 2.62
N ILE A 290 16.77 29.46 2.85
CA ILE A 290 15.41 29.32 3.42
C ILE A 290 14.53 28.38 2.58
N LEU A 291 14.47 28.60 1.26
CA LEU A 291 13.70 27.73 0.35
C LEU A 291 14.19 26.27 0.39
N GLN A 292 15.51 26.08 0.33
CA GLN A 292 16.10 24.74 0.35
C GLN A 292 15.85 24.02 1.70
N GLY A 293 15.88 24.75 2.81
CA GLY A 293 15.55 24.22 4.12
C GLY A 293 14.08 23.81 4.21
N GLU A 294 13.18 24.69 3.78
CA GLU A 294 11.74 24.39 3.77
C GLU A 294 11.40 23.20 2.87
N MET A 295 11.98 23.13 1.67
CA MET A 295 11.79 21.97 0.79
C MET A 295 12.31 20.67 1.40
N ARG A 296 13.40 20.70 2.19
CA ARG A 296 13.88 19.53 2.93
C ARG A 296 12.89 19.06 3.99
N ARG A 297 12.32 19.99 4.77
CA ARG A 297 11.29 19.66 5.79
C ARG A 297 10.04 19.06 5.16
N ARG A 298 9.54 19.68 4.08
CA ARG A 298 8.38 19.18 3.32
C ARG A 298 8.60 17.78 2.78
N LEU A 299 9.73 17.56 2.09
CA LEU A 299 10.04 16.24 1.55
C LEU A 299 10.26 15.21 2.65
N TRP A 300 10.89 15.57 3.77
CA TRP A 300 11.05 14.66 4.91
C TRP A 300 9.69 14.21 5.46
N ALA A 301 8.77 15.14 5.71
CA ALA A 301 7.42 14.81 6.17
C ALA A 301 6.71 13.85 5.19
N THR A 302 6.83 14.10 3.89
CA THR A 302 6.27 13.24 2.84
C THR A 302 6.93 11.87 2.77
N ILE A 303 8.25 11.79 2.95
CA ILE A 303 8.95 10.51 3.03
C ILE A 303 8.40 9.69 4.19
N ILE A 304 8.25 10.29 5.39
CA ILE A 304 7.70 9.60 6.56
C ILE A 304 6.28 9.11 6.28
N GLU A 305 5.41 9.94 5.71
CA GLU A 305 4.05 9.55 5.35
C GLU A 305 4.03 8.37 4.37
N LEU A 306 4.82 8.41 3.30
CA LEU A 306 4.90 7.31 2.33
C LEU A 306 5.44 6.01 2.96
N ASN A 307 6.38 6.11 3.91
CA ASN A 307 6.87 4.96 4.66
C ASN A 307 5.77 4.36 5.53
N ILE A 308 5.04 5.17 6.30
CA ILE A 308 3.92 4.72 7.15
C ILE A 308 2.85 4.02 6.30
N GLN A 309 2.41 4.66 5.21
CA GLN A 309 1.40 4.11 4.30
C GLN A 309 1.84 2.77 3.69
N SER A 310 3.11 2.67 3.25
CA SER A 310 3.63 1.44 2.65
C SER A 310 3.80 0.30 3.66
N SER A 311 4.25 0.59 4.88
CA SER A 311 4.36 -0.39 5.98
C SER A 311 2.98 -0.95 6.35
N ILE A 312 2.00 -0.06 6.52
CA ILE A 312 0.59 -0.42 6.78
C ILE A 312 0.04 -1.32 5.67
N GLY A 313 0.21 -0.91 4.41
CA GLY A 313 -0.31 -1.62 3.25
C GLY A 313 0.31 -3.01 3.07
N SER A 314 1.61 -3.16 3.34
CA SER A 314 2.34 -4.42 3.15
C SER A 314 2.35 -5.34 4.38
N GLY A 315 1.94 -4.87 5.56
CA GLY A 315 2.11 -5.65 6.79
C GLY A 315 3.52 -5.63 7.34
N MET A 316 4.35 -4.68 6.92
CA MET A 316 5.76 -4.64 7.28
C MET A 316 6.02 -3.64 8.40
N PRO A 317 7.12 -3.80 9.18
CA PRO A 317 7.48 -2.83 10.20
C PRO A 317 7.69 -1.42 9.63
N PHE A 318 7.53 -0.41 10.48
CA PHE A 318 8.01 0.93 10.15
C PHE A 318 9.53 0.92 9.98
N LEU A 319 10.00 1.70 9.03
CA LEU A 319 11.41 1.67 8.61
C LEU A 319 12.32 2.59 9.43
N ILE A 320 11.72 3.41 10.30
CA ILE A 320 12.41 4.41 11.11
C ILE A 320 11.55 4.77 12.33
N THR A 321 12.20 5.09 13.44
CA THR A 321 11.62 5.51 14.71
C THR A 321 11.76 7.01 14.91
N GLU A 322 10.93 7.60 15.78
CA GLU A 322 10.93 9.05 16.05
C GLU A 322 12.28 9.57 16.57
N GLN A 323 13.06 8.72 17.24
CA GLN A 323 14.37 9.10 17.81
C GLN A 323 15.48 9.23 16.76
N GLU A 324 15.24 8.78 15.53
CA GLU A 324 16.24 8.74 14.46
C GLU A 324 16.27 10.01 13.59
N TRP A 325 15.35 10.96 13.81
CA TRP A 325 15.31 12.25 13.12
C TRP A 325 15.05 13.42 14.06
N ASP A 326 15.47 14.61 13.68
CA ASP A 326 15.25 15.86 14.44
C ASP A 326 14.62 16.98 13.60
N THR A 327 14.21 16.65 12.37
CA THR A 327 13.62 17.61 11.41
C THR A 327 12.28 18.14 11.89
N ALA A 328 12.15 19.46 11.96
CA ALA A 328 10.91 20.12 12.36
C ALA A 328 9.79 19.94 11.30
N PRO A 329 8.50 20.04 11.68
CA PRO A 329 7.40 20.02 10.72
C PRO A 329 7.52 21.17 9.69
N PRO A 330 6.97 21.00 8.47
CA PRO A 330 6.95 22.05 7.46
C PRO A 330 6.30 23.33 7.98
N ALA A 331 6.80 24.48 7.57
CA ALA A 331 6.24 25.76 7.97
C ALA A 331 4.97 26.07 7.16
N ASN A 332 3.98 26.70 7.80
CA ASN A 332 2.78 27.19 7.13
C ASN A 332 3.10 28.48 6.35
N ILE A 333 3.79 28.35 5.22
CA ILE A 333 4.22 29.45 4.34
C ILE A 333 3.72 29.15 2.93
N ASP A 334 3.10 30.13 2.27
CA ASP A 334 2.69 29.99 0.88
C ASP A 334 3.92 29.94 -0.05
N ASP A 335 3.84 29.12 -1.10
CA ASP A 335 4.92 29.00 -2.09
C ASP A 335 5.25 30.35 -2.75
N VAL A 336 4.25 31.21 -2.95
CA VAL A 336 4.53 32.53 -3.57
C VAL A 336 5.35 33.46 -2.69
N GLU A 337 5.41 33.20 -1.38
CA GLU A 337 6.13 34.00 -0.39
C GLU A 337 7.56 33.52 -0.18
N ILE A 338 7.95 32.38 -0.75
CA ILE A 338 9.27 31.79 -0.59
C ILE A 338 9.99 31.66 -1.93
N SER A 339 11.22 32.17 -1.98
CA SER A 339 12.08 32.11 -3.17
C SER A 339 13.55 32.02 -2.75
N GLU A 340 14.43 31.69 -3.70
CA GLU A 340 15.89 31.64 -3.47
C GLU A 340 16.47 32.98 -2.97
N ALA A 341 15.77 34.11 -3.19
CA ALA A 341 16.19 35.44 -2.74
C ALA A 341 15.57 35.87 -1.39
N THR A 342 14.76 35.02 -0.77
CA THR A 342 14.00 35.37 0.44
C THR A 342 14.89 35.29 1.68
N ASN A 343 14.98 36.39 2.43
CA ASN A 343 15.75 36.45 3.68
C ASN A 343 14.87 36.36 4.94
N ASN A 344 13.58 36.71 4.86
CA ASN A 344 12.58 36.60 5.93
C ASN A 344 11.18 36.44 5.31
N PRO A 345 10.52 35.27 5.43
CA PRO A 345 9.14 35.12 4.95
C PRO A 345 8.15 35.84 5.88
N SER A 346 7.12 36.47 5.32
CA SER A 346 5.99 37.00 6.08
C SER A 346 5.09 35.86 6.54
N LEU A 347 4.75 35.81 7.82
CA LEU A 347 3.84 34.80 8.40
C LEU A 347 2.39 35.26 8.25
N GLN A 348 1.84 35.27 7.03
CA GLN A 348 0.41 35.54 6.81
C GLN A 348 -0.14 34.74 5.63
N SER A 349 -0.52 33.47 5.84
CA SER A 349 -1.31 32.71 4.87
C SER A 349 -2.74 32.48 5.34
N GLN A 350 -3.70 32.50 4.40
CA GLN A 350 -5.09 32.17 4.63
C GLN A 350 -5.28 30.65 4.54
N ASP A 351 -5.79 30.04 5.63
CA ASP A 351 -6.12 28.62 5.71
C ASP A 351 -7.25 28.26 4.73
N ARG A 352 -6.92 27.64 3.60
CA ARG A 352 -7.93 26.91 2.82
C ARG A 352 -7.58 25.43 2.74
N VAL A 353 -8.07 24.68 3.73
CA VAL A 353 -8.05 23.21 3.75
C VAL A 353 -9.25 22.70 2.96
N THR A 354 -9.02 21.93 1.88
CA THR A 354 -10.11 21.32 1.11
C THR A 354 -10.60 20.03 1.77
N GLN A 355 -11.82 19.59 1.43
CA GLN A 355 -12.34 18.31 1.91
C GLN A 355 -11.46 17.11 1.51
N LEU A 356 -10.82 17.17 0.33
CA LEU A 356 -9.85 16.15 -0.09
C LEU A 356 -8.64 16.11 0.85
N ASN A 357 -8.12 17.27 1.28
CA ASN A 357 -7.02 17.34 2.24
C ASN A 357 -7.39 16.68 3.56
N ILE A 358 -8.60 16.99 4.07
CA ILE A 358 -9.11 16.38 5.30
C ILE A 358 -9.20 14.86 5.13
N ASN A 359 -9.83 14.38 4.06
CA ASN A 359 -10.01 12.94 3.82
C ASN A 359 -8.65 12.22 3.70
N MET A 360 -7.66 12.83 3.04
CA MET A 360 -6.34 12.23 2.82
C MET A 360 -5.46 12.20 4.07
N VAL A 361 -5.73 13.05 5.07
CA VAL A 361 -5.08 13.02 6.39
C VAL A 361 -5.83 12.12 7.36
N ASP A 362 -7.17 12.16 7.39
CA ASP A 362 -7.98 11.32 8.29
C ASP A 362 -7.94 9.85 7.84
N LEU A 363 -7.81 9.55 6.55
CA LEU A 363 -7.77 8.17 6.04
C LEU A 363 -6.61 7.33 6.63
N PRO A 364 -5.33 7.75 6.58
CA PRO A 364 -4.24 7.04 7.25
C PRO A 364 -4.48 6.83 8.74
N LEU A 365 -5.00 7.84 9.44
CA LEU A 365 -5.33 7.75 10.86
C LEU A 365 -6.39 6.68 11.14
N ARG A 366 -7.50 6.70 10.39
CA ARG A 366 -8.59 5.71 10.52
C ARG A 366 -8.11 4.31 10.16
N LEU A 367 -7.25 4.16 9.15
CA LEU A 367 -6.63 2.89 8.80
C LEU A 367 -5.72 2.38 9.91
N ALA A 368 -4.92 3.25 10.53
CA ALA A 368 -4.09 2.89 11.68
C ALA A 368 -4.93 2.42 12.86
N LEU A 369 -6.00 3.15 13.21
CA LEU A 369 -6.96 2.75 14.26
C LEU A 369 -7.59 1.40 13.96
N LEU A 370 -8.10 1.22 12.74
CA LEU A 370 -8.71 -0.02 12.28
C LEU A 370 -7.73 -1.19 12.45
N LEU A 371 -6.50 -1.06 11.98
CA LEU A 371 -5.51 -2.14 12.02
C LEU A 371 -5.00 -2.43 13.42
N LEU A 372 -4.88 -1.41 14.27
CA LEU A 372 -4.51 -1.54 15.68
C LEU A 372 -5.59 -2.28 16.49
N HIS A 373 -6.85 -1.93 16.27
CA HIS A 373 -7.97 -2.48 17.04
C HIS A 373 -8.46 -3.83 16.51
N ARG A 374 -8.22 -4.15 15.23
CA ARG A 374 -8.72 -5.36 14.57
C ARG A 374 -8.44 -6.68 15.30
N PRO A 375 -7.22 -6.95 15.83
CA PRO A 375 -6.95 -8.18 16.58
C PRO A 375 -7.82 -8.34 17.84
N PHE A 376 -8.22 -7.22 18.44
CA PHE A 376 -9.06 -7.18 19.64
C PHE A 376 -10.55 -7.16 19.29
N ALA A 377 -10.93 -6.51 18.18
CA ALA A 377 -12.30 -6.50 17.68
C ALA A 377 -12.84 -7.93 17.48
N ALA A 378 -12.02 -8.83 16.91
CA ALA A 378 -12.37 -10.24 16.77
C ALA A 378 -12.58 -10.96 18.12
N LYS A 379 -11.87 -10.56 19.19
CA LYS A 379 -12.09 -11.08 20.55
C LYS A 379 -13.38 -10.53 21.17
N GLY A 380 -13.79 -9.31 20.79
CA GLY A 380 -15.01 -8.65 21.23
C GLY A 380 -16.30 -9.42 20.94
N MET A 381 -16.23 -10.40 20.05
CA MET A 381 -17.29 -11.35 19.72
C MET A 381 -17.64 -12.33 20.83
N LYS A 382 -16.63 -12.72 21.62
CA LYS A 382 -16.75 -13.75 22.64
C LYS A 382 -16.62 -13.14 24.04
N ASP A 383 -15.97 -11.98 24.12
CA ASP A 383 -15.62 -11.32 25.37
C ASP A 383 -15.96 -9.82 25.32
N PRO A 384 -16.97 -9.38 26.10
CA PRO A 384 -17.42 -7.98 26.14
C PRO A 384 -16.32 -6.97 26.49
N ARG A 385 -15.22 -7.39 27.14
CA ARG A 385 -14.11 -6.48 27.49
C ARG A 385 -13.44 -5.85 26.28
N PHE A 386 -13.55 -6.48 25.10
CA PHE A 386 -12.99 -5.95 23.86
C PHE A 386 -14.03 -5.21 22.98
N TYR A 387 -15.22 -4.91 23.52
CA TYR A 387 -16.28 -4.19 22.81
C TYR A 387 -15.81 -2.84 22.24
N TYR A 388 -14.97 -2.10 22.99
CA TYR A 388 -14.42 -0.83 22.52
C TYR A 388 -13.66 -0.98 21.19
N SER A 389 -12.83 -2.01 21.06
CA SER A 389 -12.08 -2.26 19.82
C SER A 389 -13.00 -2.64 18.64
N ARG A 390 -14.07 -3.41 18.90
CA ARG A 390 -15.10 -3.71 17.88
C ARG A 390 -15.78 -2.41 17.40
N LYS A 391 -16.18 -1.54 18.34
CA LYS A 391 -16.78 -0.23 18.06
C LYS A 391 -15.87 0.67 17.22
N ILE A 392 -14.60 0.84 17.63
CA ILE A 392 -13.65 1.71 16.91
C ILE A 392 -13.39 1.22 15.48
N CYS A 393 -13.27 -0.10 15.28
CA CYS A 393 -13.14 -0.68 13.94
C CYS A 393 -14.35 -0.35 13.06
N LEU A 394 -15.57 -0.51 13.59
CA LEU A 394 -16.80 -0.23 12.85
C LEU A 394 -16.93 1.26 12.52
N GLU A 395 -16.75 2.14 13.49
CA GLU A 395 -16.84 3.60 13.30
C GLU A 395 -15.79 4.08 12.28
N SER A 396 -14.57 3.55 12.35
CA SER A 396 -13.51 3.87 11.39
C SER A 396 -13.89 3.38 9.98
N ALA A 397 -14.38 2.14 9.85
CA ALA A 397 -14.78 1.59 8.56
C ALA A 397 -15.93 2.38 7.92
N VAL A 398 -16.98 2.68 8.69
CA VAL A 398 -18.13 3.46 8.20
C VAL A 398 -17.73 4.88 7.83
N THR A 399 -16.87 5.52 8.63
CA THR A 399 -16.39 6.89 8.32
C THR A 399 -15.60 6.92 7.02
N ILE A 400 -14.69 5.95 6.81
CA ILE A 400 -13.91 5.86 5.57
C ILE A 400 -14.81 5.74 4.33
N LEU A 401 -15.90 4.96 4.42
CA LEU A 401 -16.82 4.78 3.30
C LEU A 401 -17.68 6.03 3.05
N LYS A 402 -18.10 6.70 4.14
CA LYS A 402 -19.00 7.85 4.11
C LYS A 402 -18.29 9.20 3.99
N TYR A 403 -16.98 9.22 3.75
CA TYR A 403 -16.29 10.48 3.55
C TYR A 403 -16.99 11.32 2.48
N PRO A 404 -17.25 12.60 2.76
CA PRO A 404 -17.90 13.48 1.80
C PRO A 404 -17.00 13.61 0.58
N SER A 405 -17.60 13.39 -0.59
CA SER A 405 -16.90 13.43 -1.86
C SER A 405 -16.64 14.88 -2.32
N SER A 406 -17.46 15.85 -1.91
CA SER A 406 -17.32 17.27 -2.29
C SER A 406 -17.48 18.24 -1.11
N GLU A 407 -16.94 19.46 -1.26
CA GLU A 407 -17.28 20.58 -0.35
C GLU A 407 -18.77 20.90 -0.45
N PRO A 408 -19.48 21.16 0.67
CA PRO A 408 -20.93 21.43 0.66
C PRO A 408 -21.39 22.55 -0.28
N LEU A 409 -20.50 23.50 -0.61
CA LEU A 409 -20.78 24.65 -1.49
C LEU A 409 -20.69 24.30 -2.99
N LEU A 410 -19.97 23.24 -3.36
CA LEU A 410 -19.82 22.77 -4.75
C LEU A 410 -20.85 21.69 -5.13
N ALA A 411 -21.46 21.03 -4.13
CA ALA A 411 -22.53 20.05 -4.34
C ALA A 411 -23.76 20.63 -5.06
N ASN A 412 -23.99 21.94 -4.97
CA ASN A 412 -25.09 22.64 -5.65
C ASN A 412 -24.73 23.15 -7.05
N GLN A 413 -23.50 22.93 -7.54
CA GLN A 413 -23.03 23.39 -8.86
C GLN A 413 -22.79 22.25 -9.87
N SER A 414 -22.83 20.98 -9.45
CA SER A 414 -22.76 19.83 -10.36
C SER A 414 -24.12 19.59 -11.02
N VAL A 415 -24.49 20.46 -11.95
CA VAL A 415 -25.72 20.34 -12.75
C VAL A 415 -25.59 19.22 -13.80
N ASP A 416 -24.36 18.75 -14.07
CA ASP A 416 -24.11 17.59 -14.93
C ASP A 416 -23.56 16.42 -14.12
N ASN A 417 -24.31 15.30 -14.09
CA ASN A 417 -23.90 13.98 -13.59
C ASN A 417 -22.66 13.38 -14.32
N MET A 418 -21.91 14.17 -15.09
CA MET A 418 -20.85 13.71 -15.98
C MET A 418 -19.46 13.76 -15.36
N PHE A 419 -19.24 14.58 -14.32
CA PHE A 419 -17.95 14.71 -13.64
C PHE A 419 -18.04 14.31 -12.16
N ARG A 420 -17.21 13.34 -11.77
CA ARG A 420 -17.02 12.94 -10.37
C ARG A 420 -16.08 13.91 -9.67
N ASP A 421 -16.27 14.11 -8.36
CA ASP A 421 -15.27 14.80 -7.55
C ASP A 421 -13.97 13.98 -7.42
N ASP A 422 -12.90 14.65 -6.99
CA ASP A 422 -11.56 14.07 -6.94
C ASP A 422 -11.48 12.86 -5.98
N TYR A 423 -12.23 12.85 -4.87
CA TYR A 423 -12.19 11.76 -3.90
C TYR A 423 -12.97 10.53 -4.40
N ALA A 424 -14.14 10.72 -5.00
CA ALA A 424 -14.89 9.67 -5.68
C ALA A 424 -14.11 9.07 -6.84
N GLN A 425 -13.42 9.91 -7.62
CA GLN A 425 -12.54 9.45 -8.68
C GLN A 425 -11.38 8.62 -8.12
N LEU A 426 -10.75 9.06 -7.02
CA LEU A 426 -9.67 8.32 -6.36
C LEU A 426 -10.15 6.97 -5.80
N LYS A 427 -11.37 6.88 -5.25
CA LYS A 427 -11.98 5.60 -4.82
C LYS A 427 -12.13 4.60 -5.96
N ILE A 428 -12.27 5.07 -7.21
CA ILE A 428 -12.50 4.22 -8.38
C ILE A 428 -11.18 3.84 -9.07
N VAL A 429 -10.31 4.81 -9.35
CA VAL A 429 -9.09 4.51 -10.12
C VAL A 429 -7.86 4.28 -9.25
N GLY A 430 -7.88 4.76 -7.99
CA GLY A 430 -6.74 4.65 -7.08
C GLY A 430 -6.47 3.21 -6.65
N GLY A 431 -5.25 2.74 -6.88
CA GLY A 431 -4.81 1.40 -6.46
C GLY A 431 -4.77 1.20 -4.96
N GLY A 432 -4.38 2.24 -4.20
CA GLY A 432 -4.38 2.22 -2.73
C GLY A 432 -5.75 1.99 -2.08
N PHE A 433 -6.85 2.28 -2.79
CA PHE A 433 -8.21 2.09 -2.28
C PHE A 433 -8.71 0.65 -2.32
N LYS A 434 -8.04 -0.24 -3.07
CA LYS A 434 -8.39 -1.66 -3.13
C LYS A 434 -8.35 -2.32 -1.76
N SER A 435 -7.26 -2.11 -1.01
CA SER A 435 -7.10 -2.69 0.33
C SER A 435 -8.13 -2.10 1.31
N ILE A 436 -8.44 -0.81 1.17
CA ILE A 436 -9.43 -0.09 1.98
C ILE A 436 -10.82 -0.72 1.83
N ILE A 437 -11.26 -1.00 0.60
CA ILE A 437 -12.55 -1.66 0.34
C ILE A 437 -12.60 -3.02 1.03
N THR A 438 -11.51 -3.80 0.97
CA THR A 438 -11.44 -5.11 1.62
C THR A 438 -11.51 -5.00 3.16
N TYR A 439 -10.77 -4.08 3.77
CA TYR A 439 -10.81 -3.89 5.23
C TYR A 439 -12.20 -3.47 5.71
N THR A 440 -12.78 -2.46 5.06
CA THR A 440 -14.06 -1.89 5.46
C THR A 440 -15.22 -2.86 5.26
N SER A 441 -15.29 -3.54 4.10
CA SER A 441 -16.31 -4.56 3.85
C SER A 441 -16.26 -5.71 4.87
N THR A 442 -15.05 -6.20 5.19
CA THR A 442 -14.88 -7.31 6.15
C THR A 442 -15.36 -6.93 7.55
N ILE A 443 -15.09 -5.71 8.00
CA ILE A 443 -15.52 -5.23 9.32
C ILE A 443 -17.03 -5.02 9.38
N ILE A 444 -17.62 -4.43 8.34
CA ILE A 444 -19.06 -4.18 8.30
C ILE A 444 -19.82 -5.50 8.25
N PHE A 445 -19.36 -6.45 7.43
CA PHE A 445 -19.91 -7.80 7.45
C PHE A 445 -19.82 -8.43 8.84
N HIS A 446 -18.67 -8.32 9.48
CA HIS A 446 -18.46 -8.90 10.79
C HIS A 446 -19.49 -8.39 11.79
N GLU A 447 -19.70 -7.07 11.81
CA GLU A 447 -20.70 -6.46 12.66
C GLU A 447 -22.11 -6.97 12.36
N LEU A 448 -22.52 -6.99 11.09
CA LEU A 448 -23.85 -7.45 10.66
C LEU A 448 -24.09 -8.92 11.03
N HIS A 449 -23.15 -9.79 10.72
CA HIS A 449 -23.24 -11.22 11.02
C HIS A 449 -23.31 -11.48 12.53
N THR A 450 -22.64 -10.64 13.33
CA THR A 450 -22.71 -10.72 14.79
C THR A 450 -24.08 -10.33 15.31
N GLN A 451 -24.63 -9.21 14.84
CA GLN A 451 -25.97 -8.76 15.21
C GLN A 451 -27.03 -9.83 14.87
N LEU A 452 -26.87 -10.53 13.75
CA LEU A 452 -27.77 -11.64 13.37
C LEU A 452 -27.64 -12.88 14.27
N LYS A 453 -26.47 -13.13 14.89
CA LYS A 453 -26.28 -14.25 15.84
C LYS A 453 -26.68 -13.90 17.27
N GLU A 454 -26.56 -12.63 17.66
CA GLU A 454 -26.90 -12.12 19.00
C GLU A 454 -28.42 -11.84 19.16
N ASP A 455 -29.13 -11.50 18.08
CA ASP A 455 -30.56 -11.19 18.11
C ASP A 455 -31.43 -12.46 18.28
N GLY A 456 -31.98 -12.65 19.49
CA GLY A 456 -33.24 -13.39 19.68
C GLY A 456 -34.45 -12.58 19.17
N PRO A 457 -35.66 -13.18 19.04
CA PRO A 457 -36.83 -12.60 18.35
C PRO A 457 -37.45 -11.33 18.97
N ALA A 458 -36.77 -10.63 19.88
CA ALA A 458 -37.29 -9.53 20.69
C ALA A 458 -36.52 -8.19 20.56
N MET A 459 -35.70 -7.98 19.52
CA MET A 459 -34.92 -6.74 19.39
C MET A 459 -35.57 -5.65 18.49
N VAL A 460 -35.45 -4.42 18.98
CA VAL A 460 -36.16 -3.16 18.68
C VAL A 460 -35.89 -2.63 17.26
N GLN A 461 -36.86 -1.93 16.67
CA GLN A 461 -36.79 -1.25 15.35
C GLN A 461 -35.45 -0.52 15.07
N GLN A 462 -34.83 0.09 16.09
CA GLN A 462 -33.55 0.80 15.99
C GLN A 462 -32.36 -0.12 15.62
N THR A 463 -32.37 -1.38 16.04
CA THR A 463 -31.36 -2.38 15.62
C THR A 463 -31.56 -2.78 14.17
N LYS A 464 -32.80 -2.79 13.68
CA LYS A 464 -33.12 -3.05 12.28
C LYS A 464 -32.66 -1.91 11.37
N ASP A 465 -32.96 -0.66 11.73
CA ASP A 465 -32.55 0.51 10.95
C ASP A 465 -31.01 0.63 10.88
N ASN A 466 -30.30 0.29 11.96
CA ASN A 466 -28.83 0.23 11.96
C ASN A 466 -28.27 -0.88 11.04
N ARG A 467 -28.89 -2.07 11.02
CA ARG A 467 -28.52 -3.16 10.09
C ARG A 467 -28.72 -2.75 8.64
N ASP A 468 -29.86 -2.15 8.33
CA ASP A 468 -30.19 -1.70 6.98
C ASP A 468 -29.17 -0.64 6.50
N SER A 469 -28.77 0.30 7.37
CA SER A 469 -27.71 1.26 7.01
C SER A 469 -26.35 0.61 6.77
N LEU A 470 -25.96 -0.42 7.53
CA LEU A 470 -24.69 -1.12 7.34
C LEU A 470 -24.71 -2.01 6.09
N LYS A 471 -25.85 -2.65 5.81
CA LYS A 471 -26.10 -3.42 4.59
C LYS A 471 -26.03 -2.51 3.36
N GLN A 472 -26.57 -1.30 3.44
CA GLN A 472 -26.44 -0.29 2.39
C GLN A 472 -24.98 0.05 2.10
N CYS A 473 -24.12 0.21 3.12
CA CYS A 473 -22.68 0.44 2.89
C CYS A 473 -22.02 -0.71 2.10
N LEU A 474 -22.42 -1.95 2.32
CA LEU A 474 -21.91 -3.11 1.55
C LEU A 474 -22.43 -3.12 0.11
N LEU A 475 -23.67 -2.70 -0.12
CA LEU A 475 -24.24 -2.52 -1.46
C LEU A 475 -23.54 -1.39 -2.23
N ASP A 476 -23.29 -0.25 -1.58
CA ASP A 476 -22.54 0.86 -2.17
C ASP A 476 -21.11 0.43 -2.56
N LEU A 477 -20.46 -0.41 -1.74
CA LEU A 477 -19.17 -1.02 -2.07
C LEU A 477 -19.26 -2.02 -3.22
N LEU A 478 -20.36 -2.76 -3.33
CA LEU A 478 -20.61 -3.66 -4.45
C LEU A 478 -20.74 -2.87 -5.76
N ASP A 479 -21.45 -1.74 -5.74
CA ASP A 479 -21.59 -0.86 -6.91
C ASP A 479 -20.26 -0.21 -7.27
N LEU A 480 -19.54 0.33 -6.29
CA LEU A 480 -18.19 0.87 -6.48
C LEU A 480 -17.25 -0.16 -7.13
N SER A 481 -17.37 -1.44 -6.77
CA SER A 481 -16.53 -2.48 -7.37
C SER A 481 -16.83 -2.72 -8.86
N VAL A 482 -18.05 -2.44 -9.35
CA VAL A 482 -18.38 -2.45 -10.79
C VAL A 482 -17.57 -1.38 -11.50
N ASP A 483 -17.63 -0.14 -11.00
CA ASP A 483 -16.91 1.00 -11.57
C ASP A 483 -15.40 0.73 -11.61
N ARG A 484 -14.86 0.16 -10.52
CA ARG A 484 -13.45 -0.23 -10.44
C ARG A 484 -13.08 -1.26 -11.50
N VAL A 485 -13.83 -2.37 -11.63
CA VAL A 485 -13.54 -3.42 -12.63
C VAL A 485 -13.71 -2.89 -14.06
N THR A 486 -14.66 -2.00 -14.29
CA THR A 486 -14.87 -1.36 -15.59
C THR A 486 -13.71 -0.47 -15.99
N LEU A 487 -13.05 0.19 -15.03
CA LEU A 487 -12.11 1.26 -15.32
C LEU A 487 -10.63 0.91 -15.12
N GLU A 488 -10.26 0.16 -14.08
CA GLU A 488 -8.83 -0.04 -13.73
C GLU A 488 -8.53 -1.39 -13.04
N GLU A 489 -9.46 -1.93 -12.26
CA GLU A 489 -9.22 -3.13 -11.45
C GLU A 489 -9.15 -4.40 -12.33
N ASN A 490 -8.09 -5.18 -12.12
CA ASN A 490 -7.87 -6.48 -12.77
C ASN A 490 -8.18 -7.65 -11.84
N ASN A 491 -8.34 -7.38 -10.55
CA ASN A 491 -8.58 -8.38 -9.52
C ASN A 491 -10.05 -8.35 -9.08
N VAL A 492 -10.78 -9.36 -9.52
CA VAL A 492 -12.22 -9.48 -9.30
C VAL A 492 -12.57 -10.09 -7.92
N MET A 493 -11.55 -10.50 -7.14
CA MET A 493 -11.75 -11.21 -5.87
C MET A 493 -12.41 -10.33 -4.80
N VAL A 494 -12.10 -9.03 -4.76
CA VAL A 494 -12.70 -8.11 -3.79
C VAL A 494 -14.21 -8.02 -4.02
N ARG A 495 -14.66 -7.96 -5.29
CA ARG A 495 -16.08 -8.01 -5.62
C ARG A 495 -16.70 -9.35 -5.21
N LEU A 496 -16.06 -10.46 -5.57
CA LEU A 496 -16.56 -11.79 -5.25
C LEU A 496 -16.75 -11.97 -3.74
N LEU A 497 -15.80 -11.48 -2.94
CA LEU A 497 -15.92 -11.44 -1.49
C LEU A 497 -17.17 -10.69 -1.03
N ILE A 498 -17.41 -9.47 -1.53
CA ILE A 498 -18.58 -8.66 -1.15
C ILE A 498 -19.88 -9.36 -1.53
N VAL A 499 -19.93 -10.01 -2.70
CA VAL A 499 -21.11 -10.77 -3.16
C VAL A 499 -21.40 -11.98 -2.26
N ILE A 500 -20.37 -12.78 -1.95
CA ILE A 500 -20.50 -13.95 -1.06
C ILE A 500 -20.98 -13.48 0.32
N THR A 501 -20.38 -12.42 0.82
CA THR A 501 -20.69 -11.77 2.11
C THR A 501 -22.15 -11.32 2.20
N LEU A 502 -22.64 -10.59 1.19
CA LEU A 502 -24.04 -10.14 1.12
C LEU A 502 -25.01 -11.32 0.97
N SER A 503 -24.68 -12.31 0.15
CA SER A 503 -25.53 -13.49 -0.08
C SER A 503 -25.66 -14.36 1.17
N LEU A 504 -24.58 -14.48 1.95
CA LEU A 504 -24.57 -15.15 3.24
C LEU A 504 -25.47 -14.42 4.26
N LEU A 505 -25.37 -13.08 4.34
CA LEU A 505 -26.25 -12.24 5.16
C LEU A 505 -27.73 -12.47 4.81
N ASP A 506 -28.07 -12.36 3.52
CA ASP A 506 -29.43 -12.55 3.00
C ASP A 506 -29.98 -13.95 3.32
N SER A 507 -29.16 -14.97 3.18
CA SER A 507 -29.56 -16.37 3.43
C SER A 507 -29.79 -16.61 4.92
N THR A 508 -28.92 -16.04 5.76
CA THR A 508 -29.04 -16.10 7.23
C THR A 508 -30.32 -15.40 7.69
N GLU A 509 -30.64 -14.21 7.15
CA GLU A 509 -31.88 -13.48 7.46
C GLU A 509 -33.13 -14.23 7.04
N LYS A 510 -33.10 -14.95 5.91
CA LYS A 510 -34.23 -15.73 5.37
C LYS A 510 -34.33 -17.13 5.97
N GLY A 511 -33.33 -17.58 6.73
CA GLY A 511 -33.27 -18.94 7.29
C GLY A 511 -33.17 -20.03 6.22
N VAL A 512 -32.58 -19.74 5.07
CA VAL A 512 -32.35 -20.69 3.97
C VAL A 512 -30.91 -21.17 3.97
N ASP A 513 -30.65 -22.34 3.38
CA ASP A 513 -29.30 -22.84 3.19
C ASP A 513 -28.47 -21.82 2.37
N PRO A 514 -27.38 -21.26 2.93
CA PRO A 514 -26.60 -20.23 2.26
C PRO A 514 -25.83 -20.75 1.04
N GLU A 515 -25.50 -22.04 0.99
CA GLU A 515 -24.63 -22.58 -0.04
C GLU A 515 -25.14 -22.37 -1.48
N PRO A 516 -26.35 -22.83 -1.87
CA PRO A 516 -26.84 -22.67 -3.25
C PRO A 516 -27.04 -21.20 -3.65
N VAL A 517 -27.42 -20.34 -2.70
CA VAL A 517 -27.62 -18.90 -2.94
C VAL A 517 -26.28 -18.21 -3.20
N VAL A 518 -25.27 -18.53 -2.40
CA VAL A 518 -23.92 -17.98 -2.53
C VAL A 518 -23.27 -18.43 -3.84
N LEU A 519 -23.40 -19.70 -4.22
CA LEU A 519 -22.84 -20.22 -5.47
C LEU A 519 -23.48 -19.56 -6.72
N ASP A 520 -24.81 -19.42 -6.75
CA ASP A 520 -25.49 -18.72 -7.86
C ASP A 520 -25.07 -17.24 -7.95
N ALA A 521 -24.97 -16.54 -6.82
CA ALA A 521 -24.53 -15.16 -6.79
C ALA A 521 -23.05 -15.00 -7.22
N ALA A 522 -22.18 -15.91 -6.76
CA ALA A 522 -20.77 -15.97 -7.16
C ALA A 522 -20.62 -16.18 -8.68
N LYS A 523 -21.40 -17.10 -9.26
CA LYS A 523 -21.43 -17.37 -10.71
C LYS A 523 -21.84 -16.14 -11.52
N LYS A 524 -22.92 -15.46 -11.10
CA LYS A 524 -23.37 -14.23 -11.76
C LYS A 524 -22.30 -13.12 -11.68
N SER A 525 -21.65 -13.00 -10.53
CA SER A 525 -20.61 -11.99 -10.31
C SER A 525 -19.34 -12.26 -11.13
N SER A 526 -18.89 -13.52 -11.22
CA SER A 526 -17.70 -13.89 -12.00
C SER A 526 -17.92 -13.65 -13.50
N LEU A 527 -19.10 -14.01 -14.01
CA LEU A 527 -19.48 -13.75 -15.41
C LEU A 527 -19.57 -12.25 -15.71
N LEU A 528 -20.18 -11.47 -14.82
CA LEU A 528 -20.24 -10.01 -14.96
C LEU A 528 -18.83 -9.41 -15.04
N CYS A 529 -17.93 -9.83 -14.16
CA CYS A 529 -16.55 -9.35 -14.17
C CYS A 529 -15.83 -9.68 -15.48
N TYR A 530 -16.00 -10.92 -15.97
CA TYR A 530 -15.44 -11.33 -17.25
C TYR A 530 -15.92 -10.42 -18.38
N ASN A 531 -17.23 -10.14 -18.46
CA ASN A 531 -17.80 -9.28 -19.48
C ASN A 531 -17.28 -7.84 -19.40
N LEU A 532 -17.20 -7.27 -18.20
CA LEU A 532 -16.65 -5.91 -17.98
C LEU A 532 -15.18 -5.82 -18.38
N MET A 533 -14.36 -6.80 -17.97
CA MET A 533 -12.94 -6.85 -18.32
C MET A 533 -12.75 -7.05 -19.83
N SER A 534 -13.56 -7.90 -20.46
CA SER A 534 -13.51 -8.14 -21.90
C SER A 534 -13.86 -6.87 -22.70
N ALA A 535 -14.92 -6.16 -22.30
CA ALA A 535 -15.31 -4.88 -22.90
C ALA A 535 -14.18 -3.83 -22.79
N ARG A 536 -13.60 -3.66 -21.60
CA ARG A 536 -12.46 -2.75 -21.38
C ARG A 536 -11.26 -3.10 -22.26
N MET A 537 -10.95 -4.40 -22.42
CA MET A 537 -9.86 -4.85 -23.27
C MET A 537 -10.12 -4.52 -24.75
N ALA A 538 -11.35 -4.70 -25.22
CA ALA A 538 -11.75 -4.37 -26.58
C ALA A 538 -11.59 -2.86 -26.87
N GLU A 539 -12.03 -2.00 -25.95
CA GLU A 539 -11.85 -0.54 -26.05
C GLU A 539 -10.37 -0.15 -26.07
N THR A 540 -9.57 -0.76 -25.18
CA THR A 540 -8.12 -0.49 -25.12
C THR A 540 -7.44 -0.88 -26.44
N ASN A 541 -7.77 -2.04 -27.01
CA ASN A 541 -7.23 -2.50 -28.28
C ASN A 541 -7.67 -1.61 -29.45
N ALA A 542 -8.90 -1.08 -29.42
CA ALA A 542 -9.38 -0.15 -30.44
C ALA A 542 -8.68 1.23 -30.39
N SER A 543 -8.21 1.63 -29.21
CA SER A 543 -7.52 2.91 -29.00
C SER A 543 -6.02 2.90 -29.36
N LEU A 544 -5.42 1.73 -29.61
CA LEU A 544 -4.02 1.59 -29.99
C LEU A 544 -3.86 1.71 -31.52
N PRO A 545 -2.89 2.49 -32.05
CA PRO A 545 -2.64 2.56 -33.48
C PRO A 545 -2.25 1.21 -34.09
N VAL A 546 -2.80 0.90 -35.28
CA VAL A 546 -2.61 -0.36 -36.03
C VAL A 546 -1.17 -0.59 -36.54
N GLU A 547 -0.23 0.33 -36.28
CA GLU A 547 1.16 0.26 -36.75
C GLU A 547 2.12 -0.56 -35.85
N ALA A 548 1.61 -1.35 -34.90
CA ALA A 548 2.37 -2.48 -34.37
C ALA A 548 1.98 -3.73 -35.17
N GLY A 549 2.65 -3.90 -36.31
CA GLY A 549 2.44 -5.02 -37.22
C GLY A 549 2.39 -6.38 -36.53
N SER A 550 1.63 -7.29 -37.14
CA SER A 550 1.50 -8.70 -36.80
C SER A 550 2.82 -9.34 -36.41
N HIS A 551 3.16 -9.29 -35.13
CA HIS A 551 4.14 -10.15 -34.54
C HIS A 551 3.43 -10.91 -33.45
N ASN A 552 3.21 -12.19 -33.77
CA ASN A 552 2.77 -13.26 -32.91
C ASN A 552 2.71 -12.82 -31.45
N ALA A 553 1.50 -12.80 -30.90
CA ALA A 553 1.32 -13.13 -29.50
C ALA A 553 2.09 -14.45 -29.31
N LEU A 554 3.34 -14.34 -28.87
CA LEU A 554 4.07 -15.48 -28.37
C LEU A 554 3.12 -16.05 -27.33
N ASP A 555 2.86 -17.34 -27.49
CA ASP A 555 2.16 -18.14 -26.52
C ASP A 555 2.97 -18.07 -25.22
N ILE A 556 2.76 -17.01 -24.42
CA ILE A 556 3.26 -16.88 -23.06
C ILE A 556 2.31 -17.74 -22.22
N SER A 557 2.37 -19.05 -22.48
CA SER A 557 1.62 -20.07 -21.76
C SER A 557 2.13 -20.24 -20.33
N GLU A 558 3.27 -19.65 -19.98
CA GLU A 558 3.75 -19.54 -18.61
C GLU A 558 4.34 -18.14 -18.35
N ASP A 559 3.91 -17.52 -17.26
CA ASP A 559 4.59 -16.37 -16.63
C ASP A 559 5.91 -16.92 -16.05
N PRO A 560 7.08 -16.78 -16.71
CA PRO A 560 8.31 -17.42 -16.26
C PRO A 560 8.81 -16.81 -14.94
N LEU A 561 8.21 -15.69 -14.52
CA LEU A 561 8.63 -14.88 -13.39
C LEU A 561 7.55 -14.78 -12.28
N GLY A 562 6.37 -15.38 -12.46
CA GLY A 562 5.35 -15.57 -11.43
C GLY A 562 4.81 -14.30 -10.75
N PHE A 563 4.98 -13.11 -11.34
CA PHE A 563 4.71 -11.80 -10.71
C PHE A 563 3.22 -11.41 -10.66
N GLY A 564 2.31 -12.21 -11.22
CA GLY A 564 0.87 -12.03 -11.06
C GLY A 564 0.38 -12.40 -9.65
N MET A 565 0.36 -11.43 -8.72
CA MET A 565 -0.11 -11.56 -7.32
C MET A 565 -1.64 -11.36 -7.15
N ASP A 566 -2.41 -11.16 -8.20
CA ASP A 566 -3.84 -10.80 -8.04
C ASP A 566 -4.78 -11.98 -7.78
N PHE A 567 -4.30 -13.22 -7.85
CA PHE A 567 -5.12 -14.40 -7.56
C PHE A 567 -4.62 -15.18 -6.34
N THR A 568 -3.94 -14.50 -5.43
CA THR A 568 -3.27 -15.10 -4.26
C THR A 568 -4.21 -15.52 -3.12
N MET A 569 -5.53 -15.36 -3.26
CA MET A 569 -6.50 -16.02 -2.37
C MET A 569 -6.55 -17.55 -2.56
N GLN A 570 -5.77 -18.10 -3.51
CA GLN A 570 -5.68 -19.54 -3.76
C GLN A 570 -5.18 -20.38 -2.58
N ASN A 571 -4.54 -19.83 -1.55
CA ASN A 571 -3.97 -20.58 -0.40
C ASN A 571 -4.87 -20.60 0.86
N PHE A 572 -6.16 -20.32 0.71
CA PHE A 572 -7.11 -20.11 1.81
C PHE A 572 -7.37 -21.31 2.74
N GLY A 573 -7.05 -22.54 2.34
CA GLY A 573 -7.46 -23.76 3.04
C GLY A 573 -6.35 -24.76 3.39
N ASP A 574 -5.07 -24.43 3.16
CA ASP A 574 -3.95 -25.37 3.37
C ASP A 574 -3.34 -25.25 4.77
N GLN A 575 -3.96 -24.47 5.65
CA GLN A 575 -3.55 -24.39 7.05
C GLN A 575 -4.50 -25.27 7.85
N ASP A 576 -3.95 -26.11 8.72
CA ASP A 576 -4.70 -26.73 9.82
C ASP A 576 -5.27 -25.60 10.70
N ILE A 577 -6.48 -25.13 10.39
CA ILE A 577 -7.24 -24.15 11.20
C ILE A 577 -8.01 -24.89 12.32
N GLN A 578 -7.66 -26.15 12.62
CA GLN A 578 -8.13 -26.79 13.84
C GLN A 578 -7.27 -26.34 15.03
N GLY A 579 -7.70 -25.24 15.68
CA GLY A 579 -7.32 -24.90 17.06
C GLY A 579 -6.41 -23.69 17.28
N SER A 580 -6.13 -22.85 16.29
CA SER A 580 -5.06 -21.84 16.37
C SER A 580 -5.53 -20.39 16.65
N TRP A 581 -6.32 -20.18 17.70
CA TRP A 581 -6.78 -18.84 18.08
C TRP A 581 -5.65 -17.94 18.63
N LEU A 582 -5.37 -16.84 17.91
CA LEU A 582 -4.87 -15.53 18.38
C LEU A 582 -3.75 -15.49 19.43
N LYS A 583 -2.50 -15.62 18.99
CA LYS A 583 -1.38 -14.88 19.58
C LYS A 583 -0.66 -14.09 18.49
N PHE A 584 -0.93 -12.80 18.44
CA PHE A 584 -0.27 -11.84 17.56
C PHE A 584 0.98 -11.28 18.23
N ALA A 585 1.87 -10.69 17.45
CA ALA A 585 3.11 -10.03 17.90
C ALA A 585 2.91 -8.93 18.97
N CYS A 586 1.68 -8.51 19.27
CA CYS A 586 1.38 -7.67 20.44
C CYS A 586 1.62 -8.40 21.78
N ASP A 587 1.59 -9.74 21.81
CA ASP A 587 1.96 -10.51 23.02
C ASP A 587 3.49 -10.49 23.26
N ASP A 588 4.29 -10.12 22.24
CA ASP A 588 5.76 -10.09 22.29
C ASP A 588 6.34 -8.67 22.46
N GLY A 589 5.53 -7.63 22.64
CA GLY A 589 6.01 -6.26 22.93
C GLY A 589 6.76 -5.55 21.80
N VAL A 590 6.76 -6.08 20.58
CA VAL A 590 7.65 -5.63 19.48
C VAL A 590 7.23 -4.30 18.82
N LEU A 591 6.03 -3.80 19.08
CA LEU A 591 5.55 -2.53 18.50
C LEU A 591 6.02 -1.27 19.27
N TRP A 592 6.78 -1.43 20.36
CA TRP A 592 7.24 -0.32 21.21
C TRP A 592 8.77 -0.20 21.35
N HIS A 593 9.55 -0.80 20.46
CA HIS A 593 11.01 -0.68 20.47
C HIS A 593 11.57 -0.19 19.15
#